data_AF-A0A1Y2EEQ1-F1
#
_entry.id   AF-A0A1Y2EEQ1-F1
#
_cell.length_a   1.000
_cell.length_b   1.000
_cell.length_c   1.000
_cell.angle_alpha   90.00
_cell.angle_beta   90.00
_cell.angle_gamma   90.00
#
_symmetry.space_group_name_H-M   'P 1'
#
loop_
_entity.id
_entity.type
_entity.pdbx_description
1 polymer ?
#
loop_
_entity_poly.entity_id
_entity_poly.type
_entity_poly.pdbx_seq_one_letter_code
_entity_poly.pdbx_strand_id
1 'polypeptide(L)'
;KYIKRSEAETLRREAYLAEQKALQEKKQAKFAEKRKREEDAAEEARVRDEKRRKLEEETRRRREEQAAEEERRRRKRLGLPELVKEDSADDGAAADGEEDIADAELMTRLRELEQPATLFGENHRARLKRYRVLTTTVTSGPIPTTLQLVDEKDMRVSGTIPTDKEGRKLLFRQLASYFTMVLREWDKALSKEEKRDTFASKAAVNAMVQSRENMVPLFRKFEKDELDDDIIKPVVEIVQAAQERRYVDANDGYLRLSIGKAAWPIGVTMVGIHERSAREKLHNGERGHVMGDEVTRKYLQSIKRCLTFAQVRWPPEDVRQLMG
;
A
#
# COMPACT_ATOMS: atom_id res chain seq x y z
N LYS A 1 -32.61 51.37 47.62
CA LYS A 1 -32.81 50.00 48.12
C LYS A 1 -31.44 49.46 48.53
N TYR A 2 -31.21 49.20 49.82
CA TYR A 2 -29.96 48.65 50.33
C TYR A 2 -30.05 47.12 50.30
N ILE A 3 -29.21 46.46 49.50
CA ILE A 3 -29.16 44.98 49.41
C ILE A 3 -28.09 44.50 50.39
N LYS A 4 -28.41 43.49 51.21
CA LYS A 4 -27.44 42.92 52.15
C LYS A 4 -26.31 42.27 51.35
N ARG A 5 -25.06 42.42 51.79
CA ARG A 5 -23.87 41.87 51.09
C ARG A 5 -23.99 40.37 50.82
N SER A 6 -24.62 39.62 51.72
CA SER A 6 -24.91 38.19 51.54
C SER A 6 -25.82 37.91 50.34
N GLU A 7 -26.87 38.70 50.16
CA GLU A 7 -27.82 38.57 49.05
C GLU A 7 -27.19 38.99 47.70
N ALA A 8 -26.28 39.97 47.73
CA ALA A 8 -25.52 40.36 46.54
C ALA A 8 -24.50 39.29 46.11
N GLU A 9 -23.90 38.56 47.06
CA GLU A 9 -22.99 37.45 46.75
C GLU A 9 -23.73 36.19 46.27
N THR A 10 -24.89 35.87 46.84
CA THR A 10 -25.70 34.74 46.36
C THR A 10 -26.15 34.97 44.92
N LEU A 11 -26.65 36.17 44.60
CA LEU A 11 -27.04 36.53 43.24
C LEU A 11 -25.87 36.45 42.24
N ARG A 12 -24.65 36.84 42.65
CA ARG A 12 -23.45 36.69 41.81
C ARG A 12 -23.07 35.23 41.58
N ARG A 13 -23.16 34.38 42.61
CA ARG A 13 -22.88 32.94 42.49
C ARG A 13 -23.91 32.24 41.60
N GLU A 14 -25.18 32.59 41.75
CA GLU A 14 -26.27 32.07 40.90
C GLU A 14 -26.09 32.49 39.44
N ALA A 15 -25.75 33.76 39.19
CA ALA A 15 -25.47 34.26 37.84
C ALA A 15 -24.27 33.53 37.21
N TYR A 16 -23.19 33.29 37.97
CA TYR A 16 -22.01 32.56 37.50
C TYR A 16 -22.31 31.09 37.18
N LEU A 17 -23.09 30.42 38.03
CA LEU A 17 -23.50 29.02 37.80
C LEU A 17 -24.44 28.91 36.59
N ALA A 18 -25.35 29.86 36.42
CA ALA A 18 -26.22 29.93 35.25
C ALA A 18 -25.42 30.16 33.96
N GLU A 19 -24.42 31.04 33.99
CA GLU A 19 -23.52 31.29 32.85
C GLU A 19 -22.68 30.06 32.50
N GLN A 20 -22.11 29.37 33.50
CA GLN A 20 -21.39 28.11 33.27
C GLN A 20 -22.28 27.03 32.67
N LYS A 21 -23.52 26.87 33.17
CA LYS A 21 -24.47 25.90 32.66
C LYS A 21 -24.85 26.21 31.21
N ALA A 22 -25.13 27.47 30.89
CA ALA A 22 -25.42 27.90 29.52
C ALA A 22 -24.24 27.66 28.58
N LEU A 23 -23.00 27.87 29.04
CA LEU A 23 -21.80 27.60 28.25
C LEU A 23 -21.60 26.09 28.01
N GLN A 24 -21.88 25.25 29.00
CA GLN A 24 -21.82 23.79 28.84
C GLN A 24 -22.89 23.28 27.88
N GLU A 25 -24.13 23.75 28.00
CA GLU A 25 -25.22 23.40 27.09
C GLU A 25 -24.90 23.82 25.65
N LYS A 26 -24.34 25.02 25.45
CA LYS A 26 -23.92 25.49 24.12
C LYS A 26 -22.79 24.63 23.53
N LYS A 27 -21.84 24.16 24.35
CA LYS A 27 -20.78 23.24 23.92
C LYS A 27 -21.34 21.86 23.56
N GLN A 28 -22.26 21.33 24.37
CA GLN A 28 -22.91 20.05 24.11
C GLN A 28 -23.77 20.09 22.84
N ALA A 29 -24.53 21.18 22.63
CA ALA A 29 -25.31 21.40 21.42
C ALA A 29 -24.42 21.43 20.16
N LYS A 30 -23.31 22.17 20.18
CA LYS A 30 -22.35 22.19 19.06
C LYS A 30 -21.73 20.83 18.79
N PHE A 31 -21.42 20.06 19.83
CA PHE A 31 -20.86 18.73 19.69
C PHE A 31 -21.89 17.74 19.13
N ALA A 32 -23.15 17.84 19.55
CA ALA A 32 -24.25 17.04 19.01
C ALA A 32 -24.52 17.37 17.53
N GLU A 33 -24.53 18.65 17.16
CA GLU A 33 -24.68 19.10 15.77
C GLU A 33 -23.53 18.59 14.89
N LYS A 34 -22.28 18.66 15.39
CA LYS A 34 -21.12 18.15 14.69
C LYS A 34 -21.21 16.64 14.45
N ARG A 35 -21.58 15.86 15.47
CA ARG A 35 -21.77 14.40 15.34
C ARG A 35 -22.85 14.07 14.33
N LYS A 36 -24.00 14.75 14.38
CA LYS A 36 -25.09 14.55 13.43
C LYS A 36 -24.62 14.83 11.98
N ARG A 37 -23.87 15.91 11.77
CA ARG A 37 -23.31 16.23 10.44
C ARG A 37 -22.28 15.20 9.95
N GLU A 38 -21.47 14.65 10.84
CA GLU A 38 -20.52 13.57 10.52
C GLU A 38 -21.25 12.27 10.17
N GLU A 39 -22.32 11.93 10.90
CA GLU A 39 -23.20 10.78 10.61
C GLU A 39 -23.91 10.93 9.27
N ASP A 40 -24.54 12.08 9.01
CA ASP A 40 -25.22 12.37 7.73
C ASP A 40 -24.25 12.29 6.54
N ALA A 41 -23.03 12.85 6.68
CA ALA A 41 -22.00 12.79 5.65
C ALA A 41 -21.46 11.37 5.41
N ALA A 42 -21.34 10.57 6.47
CA ALA A 42 -20.94 9.17 6.37
C ALA A 42 -22.01 8.34 5.63
N GLU A 43 -23.29 8.58 5.91
CA GLU A 43 -24.39 7.89 5.22
C GLU A 43 -24.46 8.28 3.74
N GLU A 44 -24.31 9.57 3.40
CA GLU A 44 -24.21 10.01 2.01
C GLU A 44 -23.01 9.38 1.27
N ALA A 45 -21.87 9.20 1.94
CA ALA A 45 -20.72 8.52 1.37
C ALA A 45 -21.01 7.03 1.09
N ARG A 46 -21.65 6.33 2.05
CA ARG A 46 -22.07 4.92 1.87
C ARG A 46 -23.03 4.76 0.70
N VAL A 47 -24.03 5.64 0.58
CA VAL A 47 -24.98 5.62 -0.55
C VAL A 47 -24.27 5.86 -1.89
N ARG A 48 -23.29 6.78 -1.94
CA ARG A 48 -22.50 7.02 -3.17
C ARG A 48 -21.63 5.81 -3.54
N ASP A 49 -21.00 5.18 -2.56
CA ASP A 49 -20.16 4.00 -2.77
C ASP A 49 -21.00 2.80 -3.23
N GLU A 50 -22.18 2.58 -2.66
CA GLU A 50 -23.11 1.55 -3.12
C GLU A 50 -23.61 1.79 -4.54
N LYS A 51 -23.94 3.03 -4.91
CA LYS A 51 -24.31 3.39 -6.29
C LYS A 51 -23.15 3.14 -7.25
N ARG A 52 -21.93 3.53 -6.88
CA ARG A 52 -20.72 3.28 -7.69
C ARG A 52 -20.50 1.79 -7.88
N ARG A 53 -20.57 1.00 -6.81
CA ARG A 53 -20.41 -0.47 -6.87
C ARG A 53 -21.45 -1.12 -7.78
N LYS A 54 -22.71 -0.69 -7.71
CA LYS A 54 -23.78 -1.18 -8.61
C LYS A 54 -23.51 -0.85 -10.08
N LEU A 55 -23.04 0.36 -10.38
CA LEU A 55 -22.66 0.77 -11.74
C LEU A 55 -21.44 -0.01 -12.26
N GLU A 56 -20.43 -0.22 -11.42
CA GLU A 56 -19.25 -1.03 -11.76
C GLU A 56 -19.63 -2.49 -12.02
N GLU A 57 -20.54 -3.06 -11.22
CA GLU A 57 -21.04 -4.42 -11.41
C GLU A 57 -21.88 -4.55 -12.70
N GLU A 58 -22.75 -3.57 -12.98
CA GLU A 58 -23.56 -3.53 -14.20
C GLU A 58 -22.69 -3.36 -15.46
N THR A 59 -21.69 -2.48 -15.41
CA THR A 59 -20.75 -2.29 -16.53
C THR A 59 -19.86 -3.51 -16.74
N ARG A 60 -19.39 -4.16 -15.68
CA ARG A 60 -18.65 -5.43 -15.76
C ARG A 60 -19.50 -6.52 -16.40
N ARG A 61 -20.74 -6.71 -15.93
CA ARG A 61 -21.68 -7.67 -16.50
C ARG A 61 -21.94 -7.43 -17.99
N ARG A 62 -22.13 -6.16 -18.39
CA ARG A 62 -22.32 -5.80 -19.80
C ARG A 62 -21.09 -6.13 -20.65
N ARG A 63 -19.88 -5.92 -20.14
CA ARG A 63 -18.63 -6.29 -20.84
C ARG A 63 -18.47 -7.80 -20.98
N GLU A 64 -18.78 -8.56 -19.93
CA GLU A 64 -18.74 -10.03 -19.95
C GLU A 64 -19.77 -10.61 -20.93
N GLU A 65 -20.99 -10.07 -20.96
CA GLU A 65 -22.04 -10.48 -21.91
C GLU A 65 -21.62 -10.18 -23.37
N GLN A 66 -21.02 -9.02 -23.63
CA GLN A 66 -20.49 -8.66 -24.95
C GLN A 66 -19.34 -9.57 -25.38
N ALA A 67 -18.37 -9.82 -24.49
CA ALA A 67 -17.24 -10.71 -24.75
C ALA A 67 -17.71 -12.14 -25.03
N ALA A 68 -18.68 -12.66 -24.25
CA ALA A 68 -19.26 -13.98 -24.47
C ALA A 68 -20.03 -14.05 -25.81
N GLU A 69 -20.72 -12.98 -26.21
CA GLU A 69 -21.40 -12.93 -27.50
C GLU A 69 -20.41 -12.89 -28.68
N GLU A 70 -19.33 -12.11 -28.56
CA GLU A 70 -18.24 -12.09 -29.53
C GLU A 70 -17.54 -13.44 -29.64
N GLU A 71 -17.31 -14.12 -28.52
CA GLU A 71 -16.72 -15.46 -28.50
C GLU A 71 -17.66 -16.49 -29.17
N ARG A 72 -18.97 -16.44 -28.88
CA ARG A 72 -19.98 -17.29 -29.56
C ARG A 72 -19.99 -17.03 -31.06
N ARG A 73 -19.98 -15.76 -31.49
CA ARG A 73 -19.92 -15.39 -32.92
C ARG A 73 -18.64 -15.88 -33.59
N ARG A 74 -17.50 -15.80 -32.89
CA ARG A 74 -16.20 -16.31 -33.37
C ARG A 74 -16.20 -17.83 -33.51
N ARG A 75 -16.73 -18.56 -32.52
CA ARG A 75 -16.87 -20.04 -32.57
C ARG A 75 -17.81 -20.49 -33.68
N LYS A 76 -18.96 -19.82 -33.85
CA LYS A 76 -19.89 -20.09 -34.95
C LYS A 76 -19.26 -19.87 -36.33
N ARG A 77 -18.41 -18.85 -36.48
CA ARG A 77 -17.64 -18.61 -37.72
C ARG A 77 -16.61 -19.69 -38.00
N LEU A 78 -16.06 -20.31 -36.95
CA LEU A 78 -15.02 -21.35 -37.03
C LEU A 78 -15.59 -22.79 -37.02
N GLY A 79 -16.91 -22.98 -36.93
CA GLY A 79 -17.54 -24.30 -36.92
C GLY A 79 -17.32 -25.12 -35.63
N LEU A 80 -16.94 -24.47 -34.52
CA LEU A 80 -16.76 -25.12 -33.22
C LEU A 80 -18.09 -25.27 -32.45
N PRO A 81 -18.27 -26.35 -31.65
CA PRO A 81 -19.44 -26.54 -30.80
C PRO A 81 -19.69 -25.37 -29.84
N GLU A 82 -20.97 -25.11 -29.56
CA GLU A 82 -21.40 -24.06 -28.62
C GLU A 82 -20.96 -24.42 -27.19
N LEU A 83 -20.40 -23.44 -26.48
CA LEU A 83 -19.98 -23.64 -25.09
C LEU A 83 -21.25 -23.66 -24.22
N VAL A 84 -21.64 -24.85 -23.76
CA VAL A 84 -22.68 -25.00 -22.75
C VAL A 84 -22.13 -24.42 -21.45
N LYS A 85 -22.78 -23.38 -20.90
CA LYS A 85 -22.51 -22.95 -19.52
C LYS A 85 -23.08 -24.04 -18.61
N GLU A 86 -22.21 -24.80 -17.97
CA GLU A 86 -22.62 -25.56 -16.78
C GLU A 86 -22.90 -24.55 -15.67
N ASP A 87 -24.10 -24.64 -15.08
CA ASP A 87 -24.49 -23.91 -13.88
C ASP A 87 -23.74 -24.50 -12.67
N SER A 88 -22.43 -24.25 -12.56
CA SER A 88 -21.71 -24.40 -11.30
C SER A 88 -21.91 -23.13 -10.49
N ALA A 89 -22.89 -23.17 -9.59
CA ALA A 89 -23.06 -22.17 -8.56
C ALA A 89 -21.79 -22.02 -7.71
N ASP A 90 -21.45 -20.75 -7.43
CA ASP A 90 -20.38 -20.26 -6.54
C ASP A 90 -18.96 -20.13 -7.14
N ASP A 91 -18.84 -19.37 -8.23
CA ASP A 91 -17.55 -18.79 -8.66
C ASP A 91 -17.35 -17.40 -8.05
N GLY A 92 -16.99 -17.39 -6.77
CA GLY A 92 -16.21 -16.30 -6.19
C GLY A 92 -14.81 -16.33 -6.79
N ALA A 93 -14.61 -15.53 -7.85
CA ALA A 93 -13.36 -15.17 -8.51
C ALA A 93 -12.12 -15.89 -7.95
N ALA A 94 -11.71 -16.97 -8.62
CA ALA A 94 -10.36 -17.48 -8.48
C ALA A 94 -9.41 -16.37 -8.94
N ALA A 95 -8.49 -15.97 -8.06
CA ALA A 95 -7.38 -15.11 -8.45
C ALA A 95 -6.62 -15.80 -9.58
N ASP A 96 -6.53 -15.13 -10.71
CA ASP A 96 -5.86 -15.58 -11.93
C ASP A 96 -4.46 -16.13 -11.63
N GLY A 97 -4.21 -17.38 -12.04
CA GLY A 97 -2.85 -17.85 -12.35
C GLY A 97 -2.20 -18.90 -11.44
N GLU A 98 -2.88 -19.50 -10.45
CA GLU A 98 -2.23 -20.45 -9.54
C GLU A 98 -2.55 -21.92 -9.85
N GLU A 99 -1.52 -22.70 -10.19
CA GLU A 99 -1.58 -24.14 -10.55
C GLU A 99 -2.43 -24.97 -9.57
N ASP A 100 -3.46 -25.64 -10.10
CA ASP A 100 -4.34 -26.53 -9.35
C ASP A 100 -3.67 -27.90 -9.15
N ILE A 101 -3.49 -28.33 -7.91
CA ILE A 101 -2.89 -29.62 -7.58
C ILE A 101 -4.02 -30.64 -7.44
N ALA A 102 -3.90 -31.80 -8.09
CA ALA A 102 -4.93 -32.83 -8.02
C ALA A 102 -5.18 -33.29 -6.57
N ASP A 103 -6.44 -33.55 -6.25
CA ASP A 103 -6.90 -33.79 -4.88
C ASP A 103 -6.21 -35.00 -4.21
N ALA A 104 -5.92 -36.04 -4.99
CA ALA A 104 -5.19 -37.23 -4.55
C ALA A 104 -3.73 -36.93 -4.17
N GLU A 105 -3.07 -36.06 -4.93
CA GLU A 105 -1.71 -35.63 -4.66
C GLU A 105 -1.66 -34.74 -3.42
N LEU A 106 -2.62 -33.82 -3.31
CA LEU A 106 -2.76 -32.91 -2.17
C LEU A 106 -2.91 -33.65 -0.83
N MET A 107 -3.74 -34.70 -0.80
CA MET A 107 -3.89 -35.56 0.37
C MET A 107 -2.60 -36.31 0.72
N THR A 108 -1.86 -36.77 -0.27
CA THR A 108 -0.56 -37.43 -0.06
C THR A 108 0.45 -36.46 0.54
N ARG A 109 0.61 -35.28 -0.06
CA ARG A 109 1.53 -34.25 0.43
C ARG A 109 1.16 -33.72 1.83
N LEU A 110 -0.13 -33.64 2.17
CA LEU A 110 -0.56 -33.28 3.53
C LEU A 110 -0.20 -34.36 4.56
N ARG A 111 -0.29 -35.65 4.21
CA ARG A 111 0.14 -36.75 5.09
C ARG A 111 1.65 -36.75 5.30
N GLU A 112 2.43 -36.43 4.26
CA GLU A 112 3.89 -36.28 4.36
C GLU A 112 4.29 -35.14 5.32
N LEU A 113 3.46 -34.10 5.43
CA LEU A 113 3.60 -33.00 6.40
C LEU A 113 3.02 -33.33 7.79
N GLU A 114 2.63 -34.57 8.03
CA GLU A 114 1.96 -35.03 9.27
C GLU A 114 0.67 -34.27 9.60
N GLN A 115 -0.01 -33.74 8.57
CA GLN A 115 -1.27 -33.03 8.71
C GLN A 115 -2.46 -33.91 8.29
N PRO A 116 -3.66 -33.70 8.86
CA PRO A 116 -4.85 -34.43 8.44
C PRO A 116 -5.11 -34.27 6.93
N ALA A 117 -5.33 -35.37 6.22
CA ALA A 117 -5.55 -35.35 4.76
C ALA A 117 -6.76 -34.50 4.36
N THR A 118 -7.82 -34.54 5.16
CA THR A 118 -9.06 -33.76 4.96
C THR A 118 -9.63 -33.36 6.32
N LEU A 119 -10.09 -32.12 6.46
CA LEU A 119 -10.85 -31.65 7.63
C LEU A 119 -12.36 -31.74 7.37
N PHE A 120 -13.16 -31.79 8.44
CA PHE A 120 -14.63 -31.84 8.32
C PHE A 120 -15.16 -30.59 7.61
N GLY A 121 -15.97 -30.78 6.56
CA GLY A 121 -16.53 -29.69 5.76
C GLY A 121 -15.53 -29.00 4.81
N GLU A 122 -14.32 -29.52 4.66
CA GLU A 122 -13.28 -28.93 3.79
C GLU A 122 -13.47 -29.37 2.32
N ASN A 123 -13.65 -28.40 1.42
CA ASN A 123 -13.66 -28.62 -0.03
C ASN A 123 -12.23 -28.58 -0.62
N HIS A 124 -12.07 -28.96 -1.90
CA HIS A 124 -10.77 -28.98 -2.61
C HIS A 124 -10.01 -27.66 -2.47
N ARG A 125 -10.67 -26.52 -2.74
CA ARG A 125 -10.06 -25.19 -2.66
C ARG A 125 -9.59 -24.84 -1.24
N ALA A 126 -10.35 -25.21 -0.21
CA ALA A 126 -9.97 -25.00 1.19
C ALA A 126 -8.77 -25.89 1.58
N ARG A 127 -8.75 -27.15 1.12
CA ARG A 127 -7.62 -28.06 1.30
C ARG A 127 -6.36 -27.55 0.62
N LEU A 128 -6.48 -27.04 -0.61
CA LEU A 128 -5.39 -26.47 -1.40
C LEU A 128 -4.82 -25.24 -0.70
N LYS A 129 -5.69 -24.36 -0.20
CA LYS A 129 -5.30 -23.18 0.59
C LYS A 129 -4.57 -23.58 1.88
N ARG A 130 -5.07 -24.58 2.61
CA ARG A 130 -4.42 -25.09 3.83
C ARG A 130 -3.04 -25.65 3.54
N TYR A 131 -2.92 -26.50 2.52
CA TYR A 131 -1.63 -27.04 2.09
C TYR A 131 -0.63 -25.93 1.70
N ARG A 132 -1.09 -24.92 0.96
CA ARG A 132 -0.26 -23.74 0.61
C ARG A 132 0.20 -22.99 1.85
N VAL A 133 -0.69 -22.72 2.81
CA VAL A 133 -0.31 -22.04 4.07
C VAL A 133 0.74 -22.83 4.85
N LEU A 134 0.62 -24.17 4.90
CA LEU A 134 1.56 -25.05 5.60
C LEU A 134 2.92 -25.14 4.91
N THR A 135 2.95 -25.12 3.58
CA THR A 135 4.18 -25.23 2.78
C THR A 135 4.87 -23.90 2.55
N THR A 136 4.13 -22.79 2.66
CA THR A 136 4.68 -21.45 2.50
C THR A 136 5.57 -21.13 3.70
N THR A 137 6.88 -21.25 3.50
CA THR A 137 7.86 -20.83 4.48
C THR A 137 7.94 -19.30 4.46
N VAL A 138 7.43 -18.66 5.51
CA VAL A 138 7.57 -17.21 5.69
C VAL A 138 8.96 -16.96 6.25
N THR A 139 9.77 -16.19 5.53
CA THR A 139 11.11 -15.84 5.99
C THR A 139 11.02 -14.98 7.26
N SER A 140 11.91 -15.28 8.21
CA SER A 140 12.03 -14.53 9.47
C SER A 140 12.80 -13.23 9.20
N GLY A 141 12.05 -12.16 8.90
CA GLY A 141 12.59 -10.84 8.62
C GLY A 141 11.73 -9.72 9.22
N PRO A 142 12.19 -8.45 9.14
CA PRO A 142 11.40 -7.30 9.58
C PRO A 142 10.07 -7.18 8.82
N ILE A 143 10.05 -7.60 7.55
CA ILE A 143 8.83 -7.75 6.76
C ILE A 143 8.67 -9.24 6.47
N PRO A 144 7.61 -9.89 6.99
CA PRO A 144 7.33 -11.28 6.67
C PRO A 144 7.07 -11.44 5.17
N THR A 145 7.84 -12.30 4.50
CA THR A 145 7.67 -12.56 3.06
C THR A 145 7.84 -14.04 2.73
N THR A 146 7.11 -14.48 1.70
CA THR A 146 7.18 -15.84 1.14
C THR A 146 8.35 -16.00 0.16
N LEU A 147 8.99 -14.90 -0.23
CA LEU A 147 10.17 -14.92 -1.09
C LEU A 147 11.37 -15.51 -0.34
N GLN A 148 12.06 -16.46 -1.00
CA GLN A 148 13.35 -16.94 -0.51
C GLN A 148 14.39 -15.84 -0.68
N LEU A 149 14.82 -15.24 0.43
CA LEU A 149 15.88 -14.24 0.44
C LEU A 149 17.20 -14.84 -0.10
N VAL A 150 18.01 -14.01 -0.73
CA VAL A 150 19.33 -14.37 -1.27
C VAL A 150 20.43 -13.90 -0.31
N ASP A 151 21.59 -14.55 -0.37
CA ASP A 151 22.75 -14.17 0.41
C ASP A 151 23.36 -12.84 -0.07
N GLU A 152 24.14 -12.19 0.79
CA GLU A 152 24.69 -10.85 0.54
C GLU A 152 25.50 -10.74 -0.76
N LYS A 153 26.19 -11.82 -1.14
CA LYS A 153 26.99 -11.90 -2.38
C LYS A 153 26.11 -11.80 -3.63
N ASP A 154 24.90 -12.33 -3.56
CA ASP A 154 23.97 -12.46 -4.68
C ASP A 154 22.92 -11.33 -4.70
N MET A 155 22.91 -10.43 -3.71
CA MET A 155 21.99 -9.28 -3.66
C MET A 155 22.31 -8.18 -4.69
N ARG A 156 23.47 -8.23 -5.35
CA ARG A 156 23.88 -7.18 -6.29
C ARG A 156 22.97 -7.18 -7.52
N VAL A 157 22.38 -6.02 -7.79
CA VAL A 157 21.53 -5.82 -8.97
C VAL A 157 22.34 -5.22 -10.13
N SER A 158 22.03 -5.63 -11.36
CA SER A 158 22.76 -5.22 -12.57
C SER A 158 22.29 -3.89 -13.17
N GLY A 159 21.24 -3.26 -12.62
CA GLY A 159 20.67 -2.01 -13.13
C GLY A 159 19.62 -2.19 -14.23
N THR A 160 19.50 -3.38 -14.80
CA THR A 160 18.57 -3.70 -15.89
C THR A 160 17.50 -4.68 -15.43
N ILE A 161 16.27 -4.55 -15.92
CA ILE A 161 15.23 -5.55 -15.69
C ILE A 161 15.50 -6.75 -16.60
N PRO A 162 15.67 -7.98 -16.07
CA PRO A 162 15.73 -9.18 -16.88
C PRO A 162 14.41 -9.41 -17.62
N THR A 163 14.48 -9.78 -18.90
CA THR A 163 13.30 -10.12 -19.71
C THR A 163 12.75 -11.51 -19.37
N ASP A 164 13.58 -12.38 -18.81
CA ASP A 164 13.21 -13.75 -18.47
C ASP A 164 12.40 -13.81 -17.18
N LYS A 165 11.36 -14.65 -17.14
CA LYS A 165 10.51 -14.84 -15.95
C LYS A 165 11.31 -15.27 -14.72
N GLU A 166 12.31 -16.14 -14.91
CA GLU A 166 13.21 -16.57 -13.83
C GLU A 166 14.14 -15.44 -13.37
N GLY A 167 14.68 -14.66 -14.31
CA GLY A 167 15.49 -13.49 -14.00
C GLY A 167 14.71 -12.42 -13.24
N ARG A 168 13.46 -12.18 -13.61
CA ARG A 168 12.56 -11.24 -12.91
C ARG A 168 12.23 -11.71 -11.49
N LYS A 169 11.96 -13.01 -11.31
CA LYS A 169 11.81 -13.60 -9.96
C LYS A 169 13.08 -13.45 -9.13
N LEU A 170 14.26 -13.69 -9.72
CA LEU A 170 15.53 -13.49 -9.03
C LEU A 170 15.72 -12.03 -8.63
N LEU A 171 15.42 -11.09 -9.54
CA LEU A 171 15.49 -9.65 -9.27
C LEU A 171 14.62 -9.25 -8.06
N PHE A 172 13.39 -9.73 -7.97
CA PHE A 172 12.55 -9.46 -6.80
C PHE A 172 13.08 -10.06 -5.51
N ARG A 173 13.67 -11.26 -5.57
CA ARG A 173 14.36 -11.84 -4.42
C ARG A 173 15.55 -10.99 -4.00
N GLN A 174 16.35 -10.47 -4.94
CA GLN A 174 17.46 -9.56 -4.67
C GLN A 174 16.99 -8.26 -4.02
N LEU A 175 15.93 -7.62 -4.56
CA LEU A 175 15.35 -6.39 -4.02
C LEU A 175 14.78 -6.60 -2.60
N ALA A 176 13.99 -7.67 -2.41
CA ALA A 176 13.44 -8.03 -1.11
C ALA A 176 14.54 -8.28 -0.08
N SER A 177 15.63 -8.95 -0.48
CA SER A 177 16.79 -9.23 0.38
C SER A 177 17.54 -7.96 0.76
N TYR A 178 17.78 -7.06 -0.20
CA TYR A 178 18.41 -5.78 0.05
C TYR A 178 17.61 -4.94 1.04
N PHE A 179 16.31 -4.74 0.81
CA PHE A 179 15.48 -3.96 1.72
C PHE A 179 15.35 -4.61 3.11
N THR A 180 15.26 -5.94 3.15
CA THR A 180 15.29 -6.69 4.42
C THR A 180 16.59 -6.46 5.19
N MET A 181 17.73 -6.52 4.52
CA MET A 181 19.04 -6.22 5.12
C MET A 181 19.08 -4.79 5.66
N VAL A 182 18.67 -3.79 4.87
CA VAL A 182 18.68 -2.38 5.28
C VAL A 182 17.79 -2.15 6.50
N LEU A 183 16.56 -2.67 6.49
CA LEU A 183 15.62 -2.52 7.62
C LEU A 183 16.16 -3.22 8.88
N ARG A 184 16.80 -4.39 8.74
CA ARG A 184 17.41 -5.09 9.87
C ARG A 184 18.60 -4.33 10.45
N GLU A 185 19.45 -3.74 9.62
CA GLU A 185 20.55 -2.89 10.09
C GLU A 185 20.03 -1.59 10.71
N TRP A 186 18.93 -1.03 10.20
CA TRP A 186 18.28 0.14 10.77
C TRP A 186 17.72 -0.14 12.16
N ASP A 187 17.01 -1.26 12.31
CA ASP A 187 16.48 -1.70 13.61
C ASP A 187 17.61 -1.90 14.63
N LYS A 188 18.69 -2.61 14.26
CA LYS A 188 19.87 -2.78 15.11
C LYS A 188 20.53 -1.46 15.50
N ALA A 189 20.59 -0.48 14.59
CA ALA A 189 21.16 0.83 14.87
C ALA A 189 20.30 1.59 15.90
N LEU A 190 18.98 1.56 15.74
CA LEU A 190 18.05 2.20 16.65
C LEU A 190 18.02 1.53 18.02
N SER A 191 18.05 0.19 18.12
CA SER A 191 18.11 -0.49 19.42
C SER A 191 19.35 -0.14 20.24
N LYS A 192 20.45 0.25 19.59
CA LYS A 192 21.66 0.75 20.28
C LYS A 192 21.46 2.17 20.79
N GLU A 193 20.76 3.02 20.05
CA GLU A 193 20.48 4.42 20.40
C GLU A 193 19.31 4.60 21.36
N GLU A 194 18.33 3.69 21.36
CA GLU A 194 17.11 3.74 22.19
C GLU A 194 17.41 3.86 23.69
N LYS A 195 18.60 3.40 24.12
CA LYS A 195 19.14 3.62 25.47
C LYS A 195 19.21 5.10 25.88
N ARG A 196 19.05 6.04 24.95
CA ARG A 196 19.14 7.49 25.19
C ARG A 196 17.80 8.18 25.47
N ASP A 197 16.66 7.47 25.43
CA ASP A 197 15.29 7.94 25.75
C ASP A 197 15.00 9.45 25.46
N THR A 198 15.32 9.89 24.25
CA THR A 198 15.05 11.26 23.80
C THR A 198 13.80 11.33 22.91
N PHE A 199 13.22 12.52 22.76
CA PHE A 199 12.15 12.74 21.77
C PHE A 199 12.61 12.37 20.35
N ALA A 200 13.86 12.71 20.00
CA ALA A 200 14.45 12.40 18.70
C ALA A 200 14.58 10.88 18.48
N SER A 201 15.02 10.12 19.48
CA SER A 201 15.14 8.66 19.37
C SER A 201 13.76 7.99 19.23
N LYS A 202 12.74 8.47 19.95
CA LYS A 202 11.34 8.00 19.79
C LYS A 202 10.79 8.29 18.39
N ALA A 203 11.04 9.50 17.87
CA ALA A 203 10.64 9.86 16.52
C ALA A 203 11.32 9.00 15.44
N ALA A 204 12.62 8.69 15.62
CA ALA A 204 13.38 7.83 14.71
C ALA A 204 12.84 6.39 14.68
N VAL A 205 12.51 5.80 15.85
CA VAL A 205 11.88 4.48 15.96
C VAL A 205 10.52 4.47 15.26
N ASN A 206 9.67 5.46 15.51
CA ASN A 206 8.37 5.58 14.85
C ASN A 206 8.52 5.69 13.32
N ALA A 207 9.48 6.48 12.84
CA ALA A 207 9.75 6.61 11.41
C ALA A 207 10.19 5.29 10.77
N MET A 208 11.01 4.48 11.45
CA MET A 208 11.44 3.17 10.99
C MET A 208 10.26 2.18 10.96
N VAL A 209 9.47 2.10 12.03
CA VAL A 209 8.28 1.21 12.10
C VAL A 209 7.28 1.54 11.00
N GLN A 210 6.95 2.82 10.81
CA GLN A 210 6.08 3.25 9.72
C GLN A 210 6.67 2.91 8.35
N SER A 211 7.99 3.01 8.18
CA SER A 211 8.62 2.67 6.90
C SER A 211 8.49 1.19 6.59
N ARG A 212 8.69 0.34 7.60
CA ARG A 212 8.50 -1.11 7.50
C ARG A 212 7.07 -1.48 7.12
N GLU A 213 6.08 -0.89 7.80
CA GLU A 213 4.65 -1.12 7.51
C GLU A 213 4.26 -0.68 6.11
N ASN A 214 4.70 0.51 5.70
CA ASN A 214 4.43 1.06 4.38
C ASN A 214 5.08 0.25 3.25
N MET A 215 6.13 -0.53 3.53
CA MET A 215 6.80 -1.39 2.55
C MET A 215 6.16 -2.78 2.40
N VAL A 216 5.26 -3.19 3.29
CA VAL A 216 4.56 -4.49 3.19
C VAL A 216 3.85 -4.68 1.82
N PRO A 217 3.13 -3.69 1.27
CA PRO A 217 2.51 -3.81 -0.05
C PRO A 217 3.52 -4.02 -1.19
N LEU A 218 4.72 -3.43 -1.07
CA LEU A 218 5.78 -3.61 -2.06
C LEU A 218 6.29 -5.06 -2.05
N PHE A 219 6.50 -5.65 -0.88
CA PHE A 219 6.89 -7.06 -0.75
C PHE A 219 5.82 -8.00 -1.31
N ARG A 220 4.54 -7.72 -1.07
CA ARG A 220 3.43 -8.48 -1.69
C ARG A 220 3.44 -8.39 -3.22
N LYS A 221 3.78 -7.23 -3.78
CA LYS A 221 3.93 -7.07 -5.24
C LYS A 221 5.12 -7.85 -5.78
N PHE A 222 6.22 -7.93 -5.03
CA PHE A 222 7.36 -8.78 -5.37
C PHE A 222 7.02 -10.27 -5.36
N GLU A 223 6.23 -10.72 -4.37
CA GLU A 223 5.75 -12.11 -4.27
C GLU A 223 4.89 -12.54 -5.47
N LYS A 224 4.05 -11.62 -5.94
CA LYS A 224 3.07 -11.88 -7.00
C LYS A 224 3.52 -11.53 -8.41
N ASP A 225 4.70 -10.92 -8.57
CA ASP A 225 5.15 -10.40 -9.87
C ASP A 225 4.18 -9.35 -10.48
N GLU A 226 3.61 -8.50 -9.63
CA GLU A 226 2.57 -7.50 -9.99
C GLU A 226 3.08 -6.04 -9.91
N LEU A 227 4.40 -5.83 -9.96
CA LEU A 227 4.97 -4.49 -9.98
C LEU A 227 5.14 -4.02 -11.43
N ASP A 228 4.68 -2.81 -11.74
CA ASP A 228 4.78 -2.25 -13.08
C ASP A 228 6.23 -1.93 -13.45
N ASP A 229 6.62 -2.18 -14.70
CA ASP A 229 7.99 -1.96 -15.19
C ASP A 229 8.45 -0.50 -15.04
N ASP A 230 7.51 0.44 -15.14
CA ASP A 230 7.73 1.88 -14.92
C ASP A 230 8.15 2.21 -13.48
N ILE A 231 7.82 1.35 -12.51
CA ILE A 231 8.24 1.46 -11.11
C ILE A 231 9.47 0.58 -10.85
N ILE A 232 9.49 -0.66 -11.37
CA ILE A 232 10.61 -1.58 -11.18
C ILE A 232 11.91 -0.94 -11.66
N LYS A 233 11.93 -0.39 -12.87
CA LYS A 233 13.18 0.11 -13.48
C LYS A 233 13.84 1.19 -12.61
N PRO A 234 13.13 2.27 -12.22
CA PRO A 234 13.70 3.25 -11.30
C PRO A 234 14.08 2.67 -9.94
N VAL A 235 13.30 1.75 -9.38
CA VAL A 235 13.64 1.10 -8.10
C VAL A 235 14.95 0.30 -8.20
N VAL A 236 15.18 -0.40 -9.31
CA VAL A 236 16.43 -1.13 -9.56
C VAL A 236 17.60 -0.16 -9.71
N GLU A 237 17.45 0.92 -10.47
CA GLU A 237 18.47 1.98 -10.60
C GLU A 237 18.83 2.58 -9.24
N ILE A 238 17.83 2.88 -8.41
CA ILE A 238 18.00 3.42 -7.05
C ILE A 238 18.80 2.44 -6.19
N VAL A 239 18.42 1.15 -6.18
CA VAL A 239 19.09 0.13 -5.38
C VAL A 239 20.52 -0.10 -5.86
N GLN A 240 20.74 -0.15 -7.17
CA GLN A 240 22.09 -0.28 -7.74
C GLN A 240 22.99 0.88 -7.29
N ALA A 241 22.54 2.12 -7.49
CA ALA A 241 23.30 3.31 -7.09
C ALA A 241 23.58 3.32 -5.58
N ALA A 242 22.61 2.92 -4.76
CA ALA A 242 22.80 2.79 -3.31
C ALA A 242 23.80 1.70 -2.92
N GLN A 243 23.81 0.55 -3.62
CA GLN A 243 24.79 -0.52 -3.42
C GLN A 243 26.21 -0.10 -3.80
N GLU A 244 26.34 0.77 -4.81
CA GLU A 244 27.60 1.40 -5.24
C GLU A 244 27.98 2.63 -4.40
N ARG A 245 27.18 2.98 -3.38
CA ARG A 245 27.35 4.16 -2.52
C ARG A 245 27.32 5.50 -3.29
N ARG A 246 26.61 5.55 -4.40
CA ARG A 246 26.32 6.76 -5.18
C ARG A 246 24.95 7.32 -4.77
N TYR A 247 24.87 7.92 -3.58
CA TYR A 247 23.57 8.32 -3.00
C TYR A 247 22.92 9.51 -3.69
N VAL A 248 23.70 10.38 -4.36
CA VAL A 248 23.13 11.46 -5.20
C VAL A 248 22.42 10.87 -6.41
N ASP A 249 23.02 9.88 -7.07
CA ASP A 249 22.43 9.21 -8.22
C ASP A 249 21.19 8.40 -7.81
N ALA A 250 21.25 7.73 -6.66
CA ALA A 250 20.09 7.04 -6.07
C ALA A 250 18.95 8.03 -5.76
N ASN A 251 19.29 9.22 -5.26
CA ASN A 251 18.30 10.26 -5.00
C ASN A 251 17.68 10.82 -6.29
N ASP A 252 18.49 11.03 -7.34
CA ASP A 252 17.98 11.48 -8.63
C ASP A 252 16.98 10.47 -9.21
N GLY A 253 17.29 9.17 -9.14
CA GLY A 253 16.35 8.11 -9.49
C GLY A 253 15.03 8.18 -8.72
N TYR A 254 15.10 8.44 -7.40
CA TYR A 254 13.90 8.64 -6.56
C TYR A 254 13.11 9.89 -6.97
N LEU A 255 13.78 11.01 -7.27
CA LEU A 255 13.13 12.25 -7.70
C LEU A 255 12.43 12.07 -9.05
N ARG A 256 13.09 11.42 -10.02
CA ARG A 256 12.48 11.09 -11.32
C ARG A 256 11.19 10.28 -11.15
N LEU A 257 11.21 9.28 -10.27
CA LEU A 257 10.05 8.43 -10.00
C LEU A 257 8.93 9.17 -9.24
N SER A 258 9.28 9.99 -8.26
CA SER A 258 8.33 10.66 -7.36
C SER A 258 7.73 11.95 -7.92
N ILE A 259 8.39 12.60 -8.89
CA ILE A 259 7.88 13.77 -9.61
C ILE A 259 7.23 13.35 -10.94
N GLY A 260 7.73 12.26 -11.55
CA GLY A 260 7.29 11.80 -12.86
C GLY A 260 7.76 12.73 -13.97
N LYS A 261 7.36 12.44 -15.22
CA LYS A 261 7.65 13.30 -16.38
C LYS A 261 6.74 14.55 -16.45
N ALA A 262 5.98 14.81 -15.39
CA ALA A 262 5.02 15.90 -15.32
C ALA A 262 5.75 17.24 -15.16
N ALA A 263 5.45 18.19 -16.03
CA ALA A 263 6.00 19.54 -15.94
C ALA A 263 5.61 20.28 -14.63
N TRP A 264 4.57 19.81 -13.93
CA TRP A 264 4.04 20.39 -12.69
C TRP A 264 3.55 19.29 -11.71
N PRO A 265 4.39 18.81 -10.78
CA PRO A 265 4.10 17.64 -9.94
C PRO A 265 3.10 17.88 -8.80
N ILE A 266 2.92 19.14 -8.40
CA ILE A 266 1.91 19.55 -7.41
C ILE A 266 0.92 20.41 -8.20
N GLY A 267 -0.32 19.94 -8.31
CA GLY A 267 -1.36 20.67 -9.03
C GLY A 267 -1.39 22.15 -8.61
N VAL A 268 -1.34 23.06 -9.58
CA VAL A 268 -1.32 24.50 -9.32
C VAL A 268 -2.74 24.95 -8.97
N THR A 269 -3.06 25.03 -7.68
CA THR A 269 -4.28 25.70 -7.22
C THR A 269 -4.17 27.22 -7.44
N MET A 270 -5.31 27.90 -7.52
CA MET A 270 -5.45 29.30 -7.95
C MET A 270 -4.38 30.28 -7.41
N VAL A 271 -3.50 30.74 -8.30
CA VAL A 271 -2.67 31.95 -8.10
C VAL A 271 -3.16 32.97 -9.13
N GLY A 272 -4.04 33.88 -8.69
CA GLY A 272 -4.59 34.98 -9.50
C GLY A 272 -6.11 35.10 -9.43
N ILE A 273 -6.60 36.35 -9.38
CA ILE A 273 -8.02 36.75 -9.26
C ILE A 273 -8.82 36.50 -10.58
N HIS A 274 -8.15 36.13 -11.66
CA HIS A 274 -8.78 35.96 -12.98
C HIS A 274 -8.54 34.54 -13.52
N GLU A 275 -9.64 33.82 -13.75
CA GLU A 275 -9.67 32.51 -14.39
C GLU A 275 -9.46 32.67 -15.92
N ARG A 276 -8.51 31.92 -16.50
CA ARG A 276 -8.23 31.95 -17.96
C ARG A 276 -8.40 30.55 -18.55
N SER A 277 -8.91 30.44 -19.78
CA SER A 277 -9.25 29.16 -20.43
C SER A 277 -8.07 28.18 -20.61
N ALA A 278 -6.82 28.66 -20.61
CA ALA A 278 -5.62 27.80 -20.61
C ALA A 278 -5.45 27.00 -19.30
N ARG A 279 -6.17 27.37 -18.25
CA ARG A 279 -6.09 26.79 -16.90
C ARG A 279 -6.82 25.45 -16.77
N GLU A 280 -7.88 25.20 -17.54
CA GLU A 280 -8.56 23.89 -17.57
C GLU A 280 -7.66 22.78 -18.13
N LYS A 281 -6.83 23.11 -19.14
CA LYS A 281 -5.85 22.16 -19.70
C LYS A 281 -4.76 21.76 -18.69
N LEU A 282 -4.49 22.60 -17.69
CA LEU A 282 -3.55 22.30 -16.60
C LEU A 282 -4.21 21.53 -15.45
N HIS A 283 -5.51 21.75 -15.20
CA HIS A 283 -6.27 21.03 -14.17
C HIS A 283 -6.57 19.56 -14.56
N ASN A 284 -6.56 19.28 -15.87
CA ASN A 284 -6.66 17.94 -16.47
C ASN A 284 -5.32 17.35 -16.91
N GLY A 285 -4.19 18.01 -16.59
CA GLY A 285 -2.85 17.47 -16.87
C GLY A 285 -2.69 16.10 -16.20
N GLU A 286 -2.41 15.09 -17.03
CA GLU A 286 -2.30 13.65 -16.73
C GLU A 286 -2.17 13.31 -15.24
N ARG A 287 -3.31 12.99 -14.61
CA ARG A 287 -3.40 12.29 -13.31
C ARG A 287 -2.99 10.80 -13.43
N GLY A 288 -1.99 10.51 -14.26
CA GLY A 288 -1.38 9.18 -14.45
C GLY A 288 -0.03 9.06 -13.74
N HIS A 289 0.27 9.96 -12.80
CA HIS A 289 1.53 9.93 -12.06
C HIS A 289 1.52 8.82 -11.00
N VAL A 290 2.66 8.18 -10.78
CA VAL A 290 2.95 7.17 -9.74
C VAL A 290 2.52 7.65 -8.34
N MET A 291 2.52 8.97 -8.09
CA MET A 291 2.01 9.56 -6.85
C MET A 291 0.49 9.76 -6.82
N GLY A 292 -0.28 9.29 -7.81
CA GLY A 292 -1.75 9.25 -7.74
C GLY A 292 -2.26 8.17 -6.79
N ASP A 293 -1.50 7.07 -6.66
CA ASP A 293 -1.79 5.98 -5.73
C ASP A 293 -1.11 6.21 -4.36
N GLU A 294 -1.91 6.16 -3.29
CA GLU A 294 -1.46 6.37 -1.92
C GLU A 294 -0.50 5.27 -1.46
N VAL A 295 -0.78 4.03 -1.84
CA VAL A 295 0.03 2.87 -1.44
C VAL A 295 1.42 2.99 -2.06
N THR A 296 1.47 3.30 -3.36
CA THR A 296 2.70 3.56 -4.09
C THR A 296 3.50 4.71 -3.50
N ARG A 297 2.86 5.85 -3.25
CA ARG A 297 3.52 6.98 -2.60
C ARG A 297 4.17 6.60 -1.27
N LYS A 298 3.47 5.84 -0.43
CA LYS A 298 3.95 5.43 0.90
C LYS A 298 5.19 4.55 0.82
N TYR A 299 5.20 3.48 0.02
CA TYR A 299 6.40 2.64 -0.07
C TYR A 299 7.57 3.36 -0.74
N LEU A 300 7.33 4.28 -1.69
CA LEU A 300 8.41 5.08 -2.28
C LEU A 300 9.04 6.03 -1.27
N GLN A 301 8.24 6.69 -0.43
CA GLN A 301 8.76 7.47 0.69
C GLN A 301 9.57 6.61 1.67
N SER A 302 9.15 5.37 1.91
CA SER A 302 9.90 4.42 2.74
C SER A 302 11.22 4.00 2.09
N ILE A 303 11.28 3.81 0.77
CA ILE A 303 12.54 3.59 0.04
C ILE A 303 13.48 4.77 0.26
N LYS A 304 13.00 6.00 0.12
CA LYS A 304 13.81 7.21 0.37
C LYS A 304 14.34 7.27 1.81
N ARG A 305 13.53 6.91 2.80
CA ARG A 305 13.99 6.81 4.20
C ARG A 305 15.07 5.73 4.37
N CYS A 306 14.93 4.58 3.70
CA CYS A 306 15.96 3.55 3.66
C CYS A 306 17.27 4.06 3.05
N LEU A 307 17.21 4.87 1.98
CA LEU A 307 18.40 5.51 1.38
C LEU A 307 19.10 6.45 2.37
N THR A 308 18.34 7.30 3.06
CA THR A 308 18.89 8.22 4.08
C THR A 308 19.61 7.44 5.18
N PHE A 309 19.02 6.34 5.67
CA PHE A 309 19.69 5.48 6.64
C PHE A 309 20.92 4.78 6.04
N ALA A 310 20.81 4.24 4.83
CA ALA A 310 21.91 3.54 4.16
C ALA A 310 23.14 4.42 3.99
N GLN A 311 22.97 5.70 3.62
CA GLN A 311 24.07 6.66 3.53
C GLN A 311 24.79 6.87 4.86
N VAL A 312 24.07 6.89 5.99
CA VAL A 312 24.69 7.04 7.31
C VAL A 312 25.43 5.74 7.70
N ARG A 313 24.84 4.58 7.39
CA ARG A 313 25.39 3.27 7.73
C ARG A 313 26.60 2.88 6.87
N TRP A 314 26.57 3.24 5.58
CA TRP A 314 27.59 2.98 4.58
C TRP A 314 27.93 4.27 3.82
N PRO A 315 28.71 5.19 4.41
CA PRO A 315 29.01 6.47 3.78
C PRO A 315 29.66 6.33 2.39
N PRO A 316 29.37 7.26 1.46
CA PRO A 316 30.02 7.30 0.16
C PRO A 316 31.53 7.53 0.30
N GLU A 317 32.29 7.03 -0.67
CA GLU A 317 33.74 7.26 -0.73
C GLU A 317 34.05 8.71 -1.14
N ASP A 318 33.25 9.29 -2.04
CA ASP A 318 33.29 10.70 -2.40
C ASP A 318 32.22 11.49 -1.62
N VAL A 319 32.65 12.53 -0.91
CA VAL A 319 31.77 13.44 -0.15
C VAL A 319 30.71 14.09 -1.05
N ARG A 320 30.99 14.28 -2.34
CA ARG A 320 30.02 14.81 -3.33
C ARG A 320 28.82 13.90 -3.55
N GLN A 321 28.93 12.63 -3.18
CA GLN A 321 27.86 11.65 -3.27
C GLN A 321 27.01 11.59 -2.00
N LEU A 322 27.20 12.50 -1.03
CA LEU A 322 26.27 12.67 0.08
C LEU A 322 25.00 13.35 -0.41
N MET A 323 23.88 12.66 -0.24
CA MET A 323 22.54 13.20 -0.38
C MET A 323 22.25 14.11 0.83
N GLY A 324 21.88 15.36 0.54
CA GLY A 324 21.47 16.37 1.53
C GLY A 324 20.04 16.20 2.03
#